data_AF-A0A497A4F3-F1
#
_entry.id   AF-A0A497A4F3-F1
#
_cell.length_a   1.000
_cell.length_b   1.000
_cell.length_c   1.000
_cell.angle_alpha   90.00
_cell.angle_beta   90.00
_cell.angle_gamma   90.00
#
_symmetry.space_group_name_H-M   'P 1'
#
loop_
_entity.id
_entity.type
_entity.pdbx_description
1 polymer ?
#
loop_
_entity_poly.entity_id
_entity_poly.type
_entity_poly.pdbx_seq_one_letter_code
_entity_poly.pdbx_strand_id
1 'polypeptide(L)'
;MSYAWYNQLHPKIKEILDNLQVRTSQLLKQYGSLQKAGRPIFETEEEVAVIYYVAREVASYAEVAGYLNVTKQSVYNWIKTIETKNKIAIYDPKTGKVTTISFTPEKAKEIIGKITAPSGKKHVRDAMEAKCIQEFVNNPVKRTRRAHGVSYYSPAKVKQVVSKVQDLINFIKAKNLDVPSNPDMWEEDSIRRVIEMYCQEKYENDLQKVPRCIRLVKKTLRHIPKFSDWFKGEIGAEISFARFKENVLFYEHYVKMKRLVKEGKLSEVEWLIPALHILLGCREGWGTITHQGKKLSDVKLDEAPSSLIGLKWRDAIFDANGKIIGFHIYEHKTEKVWSLRYNWLDPDILVKVTEIYRKMNPKPEESVVKTILRYYGINIDTVAQFANWYKKVLKKISKELDLPWTLTPHDMRRAHLSIMADLEIPLEIALKDTGFGVGWDDIKTAVDFYLRISSRRINRIIQRAEEIKKTIESQLS
;
A
#
# COMPACT_ATOMS: atom_id res chain seq x y z
N MET A 1 -26.04 11.16 -28.76
CA MET A 1 -25.26 12.41 -28.94
C MET A 1 -24.58 12.72 -27.62
N SER A 2 -23.26 12.91 -27.61
CA SER A 2 -22.53 13.35 -26.42
C SER A 2 -22.43 14.86 -26.44
N TYR A 3 -22.94 15.54 -25.41
CA TYR A 3 -22.89 16.99 -25.29
C TYR A 3 -21.64 17.38 -24.49
N ALA A 4 -20.64 17.97 -25.14
CA ALA A 4 -19.35 18.27 -24.51
C ALA A 4 -19.48 19.19 -23.28
N TRP A 5 -20.42 20.14 -23.33
CA TRP A 5 -20.71 21.09 -22.24
C TRP A 5 -21.27 20.39 -20.99
N TYR A 6 -22.01 19.30 -21.14
CA TYR A 6 -22.61 18.59 -20.02
C TYR A 6 -21.54 18.04 -19.08
N ASN A 7 -20.41 17.55 -19.61
CA ASN A 7 -19.34 16.96 -18.80
C ASN A 7 -18.69 17.95 -17.83
N GLN A 8 -18.73 19.25 -18.13
CA GLN A 8 -18.11 20.32 -17.33
C GLN A 8 -19.02 20.86 -16.23
N LEU A 9 -20.29 20.41 -16.15
CA LEU A 9 -21.24 20.89 -15.16
C LEU A 9 -21.05 20.29 -13.76
N HIS A 10 -21.42 21.07 -12.75
CA HIS A 10 -21.51 20.64 -11.35
C HIS A 10 -22.45 19.42 -11.20
N PRO A 11 -22.12 18.40 -10.39
CA PRO A 11 -22.89 17.16 -10.31
C PRO A 11 -24.39 17.36 -10.01
N LYS A 12 -24.73 18.31 -9.13
CA LYS A 12 -26.14 18.61 -8.81
C LYS A 12 -26.90 19.26 -9.99
N ILE A 13 -26.21 20.03 -10.84
CA ILE A 13 -26.81 20.59 -12.06
C ILE A 13 -27.09 19.47 -13.07
N LYS A 14 -26.15 18.51 -13.21
CA LYS A 14 -26.33 17.33 -14.06
C LYS A 14 -27.55 16.50 -13.65
N GLU A 15 -27.68 16.21 -12.36
CA GLU A 15 -28.82 15.46 -11.80
C GLU A 15 -30.16 16.13 -12.14
N ILE A 16 -30.27 17.46 -11.97
CA ILE A 16 -31.48 18.21 -12.30
C ILE A 16 -31.78 18.17 -13.81
N LEU A 17 -30.75 18.29 -14.65
CA LEU A 17 -30.89 18.19 -16.12
C LEU A 17 -31.35 16.79 -16.57
N ASP A 18 -30.77 15.74 -16.02
CA ASP A 18 -31.15 14.36 -16.35
C ASP A 18 -32.61 14.08 -15.94
N ASN A 19 -33.02 14.55 -14.77
CA ASN A 19 -34.41 14.44 -14.30
C ASN A 19 -35.39 15.15 -15.24
N LEU A 20 -35.05 16.37 -15.69
CA LEU A 20 -35.84 17.10 -16.68
C LEU A 20 -35.92 16.35 -18.00
N GLN A 21 -34.81 15.80 -18.51
CA GLN A 21 -34.77 15.02 -19.75
C GLN A 21 -35.63 13.76 -19.66
N VAL A 22 -35.54 13.00 -18.56
CA VAL A 22 -36.36 11.82 -18.34
C VAL A 22 -37.84 12.20 -18.34
N ARG A 23 -38.20 13.29 -17.65
CA ARG A 23 -39.58 13.78 -17.59
C ARG A 23 -40.10 14.20 -18.97
N THR A 24 -39.34 14.96 -19.74
CA THR A 24 -39.77 15.37 -21.09
C THR A 24 -39.94 14.18 -22.01
N SER A 25 -39.03 13.20 -21.97
CA SER A 25 -39.13 11.96 -22.73
C SER A 25 -40.37 11.14 -22.34
N GLN A 26 -40.71 11.07 -21.05
CA GLN A 26 -41.94 10.39 -20.59
C GLN A 26 -43.20 11.09 -21.09
N LEU A 27 -43.27 12.43 -21.00
CA LEU A 27 -44.39 13.21 -21.51
C LEU A 27 -44.58 13.04 -23.02
N LEU A 28 -43.48 13.05 -23.77
CA LEU A 28 -43.50 12.79 -25.22
C LEU A 28 -43.99 11.39 -25.55
N LYS A 29 -43.55 10.38 -24.79
CA LYS A 29 -44.02 9.00 -24.96
C LYS A 29 -45.51 8.84 -24.67
N GLN A 30 -46.03 9.54 -23.66
CA GLN A 30 -47.42 9.44 -23.24
C GLN A 30 -48.38 10.24 -24.13
N TYR A 31 -48.01 11.45 -24.54
CA TYR A 31 -48.92 12.39 -25.22
C TYR A 31 -48.56 12.64 -26.69
N GLY A 32 -47.43 12.11 -27.18
CA GLY A 32 -46.92 12.30 -28.54
C GLY A 32 -46.31 13.68 -28.80
N SER A 33 -46.77 14.73 -28.11
CA SER A 33 -46.14 16.05 -28.11
C SER A 33 -46.30 16.74 -26.75
N LEU A 34 -45.36 17.62 -26.41
CA LEU A 34 -45.43 18.40 -25.16
C LEU A 34 -46.60 19.39 -25.14
N GLN A 35 -47.08 19.82 -26.31
CA GLN A 35 -48.29 20.66 -26.42
C GLN A 35 -49.53 19.89 -25.96
N LYS A 36 -49.65 18.61 -26.34
CA LYS A 36 -50.75 17.74 -25.93
C LYS A 36 -50.72 17.38 -24.46
N ALA A 37 -49.55 17.45 -23.82
CA ALA A 37 -49.42 17.27 -22.37
C ALA A 37 -50.07 18.39 -21.56
N GLY A 38 -50.32 19.58 -22.15
CA GLY A 38 -51.11 20.65 -21.53
C GLY A 38 -50.50 21.30 -20.28
N ARG A 39 -49.24 21.00 -19.96
CA ARG A 39 -48.56 21.48 -18.73
C ARG A 39 -47.08 21.82 -19.00
N PRO A 40 -46.48 22.78 -18.25
CA PRO A 40 -45.05 23.06 -18.34
C PRO A 40 -44.22 21.87 -17.83
N ILE A 41 -42.95 21.80 -18.27
CA ILE A 41 -42.03 20.71 -17.92
C ILE A 41 -41.34 20.92 -16.57
N PHE A 42 -41.36 22.15 -16.08
CA PHE A 42 -40.75 22.57 -14.83
C PHE A 42 -41.69 22.28 -13.67
N GLU A 43 -41.18 21.66 -12.62
CA GLU A 43 -41.89 21.38 -11.37
C GLU A 43 -41.33 22.19 -10.19
N THR A 44 -40.10 22.69 -10.31
CA THR A 44 -39.43 23.45 -9.23
C THR A 44 -38.71 24.69 -9.73
N GLU A 45 -38.44 25.63 -8.82
CA GLU A 45 -37.62 26.82 -9.12
C GLU A 45 -36.17 26.48 -9.45
N GLU A 46 -35.64 25.38 -8.87
CA GLU A 46 -34.26 24.91 -9.15
C GLU A 46 -34.12 24.46 -10.61
N GLU A 47 -35.12 23.76 -11.16
CA GLU A 47 -35.13 23.33 -12.55
C GLU A 47 -35.14 24.53 -13.52
N VAL A 48 -35.93 25.55 -13.20
CA VAL A 48 -35.98 26.81 -13.97
C VAL A 48 -34.62 27.51 -13.93
N ALA A 49 -33.99 27.59 -12.74
CA ALA A 49 -32.68 28.22 -12.57
C ALA A 49 -31.58 27.50 -13.37
N VAL A 50 -31.59 26.17 -13.35
CA VAL A 50 -30.64 25.33 -14.10
C VAL A 50 -30.78 25.53 -15.60
N ILE A 51 -32.01 25.51 -16.14
CA ILE A 51 -32.20 25.76 -17.58
C ILE A 51 -31.81 27.19 -17.95
N TYR A 52 -32.14 28.17 -17.12
CA TYR A 52 -31.74 29.56 -17.35
C TYR A 52 -30.22 29.71 -17.44
N TYR A 53 -29.49 29.18 -16.45
CA TYR A 53 -28.03 29.22 -16.41
C TYR A 53 -27.39 28.51 -17.60
N VAL A 54 -27.81 27.28 -17.89
CA VAL A 54 -27.21 26.49 -18.97
C VAL A 54 -27.45 27.16 -20.32
N ALA A 55 -28.66 27.66 -20.59
CA ALA A 55 -29.02 28.28 -21.85
C ALA A 55 -28.38 29.66 -22.08
N ARG A 56 -27.95 30.34 -21.00
CA ARG A 56 -27.33 31.68 -21.09
C ARG A 56 -25.82 31.65 -21.02
N GLU A 57 -25.24 30.81 -20.17
CA GLU A 57 -23.82 30.87 -19.82
C GLU A 57 -23.02 29.67 -20.33
N VAL A 58 -23.67 28.56 -20.71
CA VAL A 58 -22.97 27.29 -20.94
C VAL A 58 -23.15 26.75 -22.36
N ALA A 59 -24.38 26.71 -22.87
CA ALA A 59 -24.73 26.04 -24.12
C ALA A 59 -25.73 26.86 -24.94
N SER A 60 -25.73 26.65 -26.26
CA SER A 60 -26.69 27.31 -27.14
C SER A 60 -28.11 26.77 -26.92
N TYR A 61 -29.13 27.58 -27.26
CA TYR A 61 -30.54 27.15 -27.18
C TYR A 61 -30.84 25.89 -27.98
N ALA A 62 -30.11 25.64 -29.08
CA ALA A 62 -30.27 24.45 -29.89
C ALA A 62 -29.76 23.19 -29.16
N GLU A 63 -28.63 23.30 -28.46
CA GLU A 63 -28.06 22.20 -27.69
C GLU A 63 -28.90 21.86 -26.46
N VAL A 64 -29.37 22.87 -25.72
CA VAL A 64 -30.28 22.67 -24.58
C VAL A 64 -31.59 22.02 -25.04
N ALA A 65 -32.13 22.50 -26.17
CA ALA A 65 -33.35 21.94 -26.75
C ALA A 65 -33.16 20.48 -27.19
N GLY A 66 -32.05 20.18 -27.86
CA GLY A 66 -31.69 18.83 -28.28
C GLY A 66 -31.49 17.87 -27.10
N TYR A 67 -30.91 18.34 -25.99
CA TYR A 67 -30.74 17.53 -24.79
C TYR A 67 -32.09 17.22 -24.12
N LEU A 68 -32.97 18.22 -23.97
CA LEU A 68 -34.28 18.06 -23.33
C LEU A 68 -35.37 17.47 -24.24
N ASN A 69 -35.07 17.16 -25.50
CA ASN A 69 -36.07 16.75 -26.50
C ASN A 69 -37.21 17.79 -26.69
N VAL A 70 -36.89 19.08 -26.67
CA VAL A 70 -37.85 20.17 -26.91
C VAL A 70 -37.47 20.98 -28.14
N THR A 71 -38.32 21.92 -28.56
CA THR A 71 -37.96 22.82 -29.66
C THR A 71 -37.05 23.95 -29.18
N LYS A 72 -36.14 24.42 -30.05
CA LYS A 72 -35.32 25.63 -29.79
C LYS A 72 -36.18 26.84 -29.42
N GLN A 73 -37.35 26.96 -30.05
CA GLN A 73 -38.30 28.04 -29.77
C GLN A 73 -38.86 27.97 -28.35
N SER A 74 -39.11 26.76 -27.82
CA SER A 74 -39.54 26.57 -26.43
C SER A 74 -38.52 27.11 -25.44
N VAL A 75 -37.24 26.76 -25.61
CA VAL A 75 -36.14 27.26 -24.76
C VAL A 75 -36.03 28.78 -24.86
N TYR A 76 -36.02 29.33 -26.08
CA TYR A 76 -36.01 30.78 -26.28
C TYR A 76 -37.18 31.48 -25.57
N ASN A 77 -38.39 30.94 -25.69
CA ASN A 77 -39.58 31.50 -25.06
C ASN A 77 -39.50 31.47 -23.53
N TRP A 78 -38.96 30.40 -22.93
CA TRP A 78 -38.76 30.33 -21.48
C TRP A 78 -37.80 31.43 -20.99
N ILE A 79 -36.63 31.53 -21.62
CA ILE A 79 -35.62 32.53 -21.26
C ILE A 79 -36.16 33.95 -21.44
N LYS A 80 -36.80 34.23 -22.57
CA LYS A 80 -37.42 35.53 -22.83
C LYS A 80 -38.51 35.87 -21.83
N THR A 81 -39.33 34.89 -21.42
CA THR A 81 -40.40 35.11 -20.44
C THR A 81 -39.81 35.47 -19.08
N ILE A 82 -38.74 34.79 -18.64
CA ILE A 82 -38.02 35.12 -17.40
C ILE A 82 -37.48 36.55 -17.45
N GLU A 83 -36.83 36.94 -18.55
CA GLU A 83 -36.17 38.25 -18.66
C GLU A 83 -37.11 39.43 -18.86
N THR A 84 -38.23 39.21 -19.55
CA THR A 84 -39.14 40.31 -19.93
C THR A 84 -40.36 40.39 -19.02
N LYS A 85 -40.81 39.26 -18.47
CA LYS A 85 -42.04 39.18 -17.67
C LYS A 85 -41.78 38.82 -16.21
N ASN A 86 -40.54 38.52 -15.82
CA ASN A 86 -40.13 38.19 -14.45
C ASN A 86 -40.99 37.07 -13.81
N LYS A 87 -41.45 36.13 -14.63
CA LYS A 87 -42.32 35.04 -14.20
C LYS A 87 -42.17 33.82 -15.08
N ILE A 88 -42.52 32.65 -14.56
CA ILE A 88 -42.60 31.42 -15.35
C ILE A 88 -43.69 30.49 -14.78
N ALA A 89 -44.25 29.65 -15.62
CA ALA A 89 -45.21 28.63 -15.20
C ALA A 89 -44.49 27.35 -14.81
N ILE A 90 -44.83 26.80 -13.64
CA ILE A 90 -44.41 25.48 -13.16
C ILE A 90 -45.65 24.61 -12.92
N TYR A 91 -45.46 23.30 -12.95
CA TYR A 91 -46.48 22.30 -12.68
C TYR A 91 -46.24 21.68 -11.31
N ASP A 92 -47.21 21.74 -10.42
CA ASP A 92 -47.11 21.08 -9.12
C ASP A 92 -47.69 19.65 -9.21
N PRO A 93 -46.86 18.59 -9.14
CA PRO A 93 -47.34 17.22 -9.26
C PRO A 93 -48.21 16.78 -8.09
N LYS A 94 -48.14 17.44 -6.91
CA LYS A 94 -48.95 17.08 -5.74
C LYS A 94 -50.37 17.60 -5.85
N THR A 95 -50.54 18.82 -6.35
CA THR A 95 -51.86 19.45 -6.49
C THR A 95 -52.45 19.32 -7.89
N GLY A 96 -51.64 18.87 -8.88
CA GLY A 96 -52.04 18.73 -10.27
C GLY A 96 -52.29 20.05 -10.99
N LYS A 97 -51.85 21.18 -10.41
CA LYS A 97 -52.14 22.54 -10.91
C LYS A 97 -50.91 23.18 -11.55
N VAL A 98 -51.17 23.99 -12.57
CA VAL A 98 -50.16 24.89 -13.15
C VAL A 98 -50.20 26.21 -12.37
N THR A 99 -49.07 26.60 -11.81
CA THR A 99 -48.92 27.87 -11.07
C THR A 99 -47.90 28.74 -11.77
N THR A 100 -48.18 30.04 -11.84
CA THR A 100 -47.21 31.02 -12.33
C THR A 100 -46.47 31.60 -11.14
N ILE A 101 -45.15 31.41 -11.10
CA ILE A 101 -44.27 31.91 -10.05
C ILE A 101 -43.53 33.17 -10.51
N SER A 102 -43.23 34.05 -9.56
CA SER A 102 -42.31 35.17 -9.80
C SER A 102 -40.87 34.65 -9.82
N PHE A 103 -40.18 34.88 -10.93
CA PHE A 103 -38.85 34.35 -11.17
C PHE A 103 -38.05 35.29 -12.07
N THR A 104 -36.91 35.77 -11.57
CA THR A 104 -36.06 36.76 -12.25
C THR A 104 -34.66 36.18 -12.57
N PRO A 105 -33.89 36.80 -13.47
CA PRO A 105 -32.49 36.44 -13.70
C PRO A 105 -31.63 36.46 -12.42
N GLU A 106 -31.86 37.39 -11.51
CA GLU A 106 -31.15 37.51 -10.23
C GLU A 106 -31.45 36.31 -9.32
N LYS A 107 -32.72 35.89 -9.26
CA LYS A 107 -33.14 34.71 -8.51
C LYS A 107 -32.52 33.42 -9.09
N ALA A 108 -32.37 33.34 -10.42
CA ALA A 108 -31.65 32.25 -11.06
C ALA A 108 -30.17 32.22 -10.63
N LYS A 109 -29.48 33.38 -10.62
CA LYS A 109 -28.09 33.49 -10.16
C LYS A 109 -27.94 33.11 -8.68
N GLU A 110 -28.88 33.52 -7.82
CA GLU A 110 -28.88 33.16 -6.40
C GLU A 110 -29.01 31.65 -6.20
N ILE A 111 -29.98 31.01 -6.86
CA ILE A 111 -30.22 29.58 -6.75
C ILE A 111 -29.01 28.79 -7.28
N ILE A 112 -28.45 29.20 -8.43
CA ILE A 112 -27.25 28.57 -8.97
C ILE A 112 -26.07 28.76 -8.04
N GLY A 113 -25.86 29.97 -7.50
CA GLY A 113 -24.84 30.24 -6.50
C GLY A 113 -24.95 29.33 -5.27
N LYS A 114 -26.17 29.02 -4.81
CA LYS A 114 -26.41 28.04 -3.73
C LYS A 114 -26.15 26.59 -4.16
N ILE A 115 -26.52 26.22 -5.39
CA ILE A 115 -26.29 24.87 -5.95
C ILE A 115 -24.81 24.60 -6.18
N THR A 116 -24.05 25.62 -6.58
CA THR A 116 -22.60 25.56 -6.85
C THR A 116 -21.76 25.95 -5.64
N ALA A 117 -22.37 26.43 -4.55
CA ALA A 117 -21.66 26.72 -3.31
C ALA A 117 -21.04 25.41 -2.78
N PRO A 118 -19.79 25.44 -2.29
CA PRO A 118 -19.17 24.27 -1.70
C PRO A 118 -20.03 23.75 -0.54
N SER A 119 -20.52 22.51 -0.62
CA SER A 119 -21.29 21.91 0.48
C SER A 119 -20.33 21.53 1.61
N GLY A 120 -20.14 22.43 2.58
CA GLY A 120 -19.36 22.14 3.77
C GLY A 120 -18.93 23.41 4.50
N LYS A 121 -18.74 23.34 5.83
CA LYS A 121 -18.07 24.42 6.56
C LYS A 121 -16.66 24.60 5.99
N LYS A 122 -16.26 25.82 5.62
CA LYS A 122 -14.90 26.14 5.13
C LYS A 122 -13.82 25.68 6.12
N HIS A 123 -14.15 25.73 7.41
CA HIS A 123 -13.28 25.29 8.49
C HIS A 123 -13.97 24.27 9.39
N VAL A 124 -13.27 23.16 9.64
CA VAL A 124 -13.65 22.09 10.58
C VAL A 124 -12.68 22.04 11.76
N ARG A 125 -13.09 21.47 12.89
CA ARG A 125 -12.20 21.22 14.04
C ARG A 125 -11.59 19.83 13.96
N ASP A 126 -12.38 18.83 13.58
CA ASP A 126 -11.96 17.44 13.47
C ASP A 126 -12.01 16.93 12.01
N ALA A 127 -11.09 16.04 11.64
CA ALA A 127 -11.06 15.38 10.35
C ALA A 127 -12.35 14.57 10.07
N MET A 128 -12.97 14.01 11.10
CA MET A 128 -14.23 13.26 11.01
C MET A 128 -15.45 14.14 10.72
N GLU A 129 -15.34 15.48 10.78
CA GLU A 129 -16.40 16.38 10.30
C GLU A 129 -16.50 16.41 8.76
N ALA A 130 -15.46 15.96 8.06
CA ALA A 130 -15.44 15.91 6.60
C ALA A 130 -16.06 14.61 6.06
N LYS A 131 -16.96 14.75 5.09
CA LYS A 131 -17.69 13.65 4.47
C LYS A 131 -16.75 12.66 3.80
N CYS A 132 -15.73 13.14 3.07
CA CYS A 132 -14.76 12.26 2.40
C CYS A 132 -13.94 11.41 3.38
N ILE A 133 -13.74 11.88 4.62
CA ILE A 133 -13.06 11.13 5.67
C ILE A 133 -14.00 10.10 6.30
N GLN A 134 -15.27 10.47 6.57
CA GLN A 134 -16.28 9.53 7.05
C GLN A 134 -16.47 8.36 6.06
N GLU A 135 -16.57 8.66 4.76
CA GLU A 135 -16.68 7.64 3.70
C GLU A 135 -15.47 6.69 3.70
N PHE A 136 -14.26 7.23 3.83
CA PHE A 136 -13.05 6.42 3.92
C PHE A 136 -13.01 5.53 5.16
N VAL A 137 -13.41 6.05 6.33
CA VAL A 137 -13.41 5.28 7.59
C VAL A 137 -14.44 4.15 7.54
N ASN A 138 -15.62 4.42 6.98
CA ASN A 138 -16.70 3.44 6.86
C ASN A 138 -16.39 2.37 5.81
N ASN A 139 -15.66 2.72 4.75
CA ASN A 139 -15.32 1.79 3.67
C ASN A 139 -13.85 1.96 3.22
N PRO A 140 -12.88 1.46 4.01
CA PRO A 140 -11.45 1.72 3.78
C PRO A 140 -10.86 0.80 2.71
N VAL A 141 -11.33 0.91 1.47
CA VAL A 141 -10.90 0.05 0.36
C VAL A 141 -9.46 0.36 -0.07
N LYS A 142 -8.63 -0.67 -0.25
CA LYS A 142 -7.29 -0.57 -0.83
C LYS A 142 -7.36 -0.57 -2.36
N ARG A 143 -6.47 0.20 -2.99
CA ARG A 143 -6.15 0.03 -4.40
C ARG A 143 -5.33 -1.25 -4.60
N THR A 144 -5.94 -2.32 -5.09
CA THR A 144 -5.25 -3.54 -5.55
C THR A 144 -5.11 -3.54 -7.07
N ARG A 145 -3.97 -4.04 -7.58
CA ARG A 145 -3.70 -4.22 -9.02
C ARG A 145 -4.22 -5.56 -9.58
N ARG A 146 -4.91 -6.39 -8.79
CA ARG A 146 -5.31 -7.77 -9.17
C ARG A 146 -6.83 -7.97 -9.13
N ALA A 147 -7.31 -8.84 -10.03
CA ALA A 147 -8.71 -9.15 -10.33
C ALA A 147 -9.47 -9.96 -9.27
N HIS A 148 -8.87 -10.28 -8.12
CA HIS A 148 -9.50 -11.11 -7.09
C HIS A 148 -9.86 -10.29 -5.84
N GLY A 149 -11.05 -9.70 -5.88
CA GLY A 149 -11.76 -9.18 -4.70
C GLY A 149 -11.35 -7.79 -4.20
N VAL A 150 -12.27 -7.20 -3.42
CA VAL A 150 -12.07 -5.92 -2.70
C VAL A 150 -11.24 -6.21 -1.44
N SER A 151 -10.14 -5.50 -1.24
CA SER A 151 -9.33 -5.61 -0.02
C SER A 151 -9.41 -4.31 0.79
N TYR A 152 -9.34 -4.39 2.11
CA TYR A 152 -9.55 -3.26 3.03
C TYR A 152 -8.28 -2.93 3.83
N TYR A 153 -8.07 -1.65 4.17
CA TYR A 153 -7.01 -1.22 5.09
C TYR A 153 -7.28 -1.71 6.51
N SER A 154 -6.21 -2.00 7.25
CA SER A 154 -6.34 -2.38 8.67
C SER A 154 -6.77 -1.17 9.52
N PRO A 155 -7.42 -1.38 10.68
CA PRO A 155 -7.84 -0.29 11.56
C PRO A 155 -6.69 0.63 11.99
N ALA A 156 -5.51 0.06 12.26
CA ALA A 156 -4.31 0.82 12.58
C ALA A 156 -3.88 1.75 11.43
N LYS A 157 -4.04 1.30 10.19
CA LYS A 157 -3.73 2.10 9.00
C LYS A 157 -4.76 3.22 8.79
N VAL A 158 -6.05 2.94 9.00
CA VAL A 158 -7.11 3.95 8.95
C VAL A 158 -6.83 5.06 9.97
N LYS A 159 -6.53 4.70 11.23
CA LYS A 159 -6.17 5.65 12.29
C LYS A 159 -4.96 6.51 11.92
N GLN A 160 -3.93 5.91 11.31
CA GLN A 160 -2.75 6.64 10.84
C GLN A 160 -3.10 7.68 9.77
N VAL A 161 -3.97 7.32 8.82
CA VAL A 161 -4.40 8.24 7.74
C VAL A 161 -5.20 9.40 8.32
N VAL A 162 -6.21 9.12 9.15
CA VAL A 162 -7.06 10.15 9.79
C VAL A 162 -6.21 11.09 10.65
N SER A 163 -5.30 10.56 11.46
CA SER A 163 -4.37 11.37 12.26
C SER A 163 -3.51 12.29 11.40
N LYS A 164 -3.08 11.83 10.22
CA LYS A 164 -2.28 12.67 9.32
C LYS A 164 -3.10 13.80 8.69
N VAL A 165 -4.37 13.54 8.37
CA VAL A 165 -5.30 14.58 7.92
C VAL A 165 -5.50 15.60 9.03
N GLN A 166 -5.72 15.17 10.27
CA GLN A 166 -5.86 16.06 11.42
C GLN A 166 -4.64 16.96 11.63
N ASP A 167 -3.42 16.44 11.45
CA ASP A 167 -2.19 17.24 11.52
C ASP A 167 -2.22 18.42 10.53
N LEU A 168 -2.68 18.18 9.29
CA LEU A 168 -2.78 19.23 8.26
C LEU A 168 -3.89 20.23 8.58
N ILE A 169 -5.05 19.77 9.06
CA ILE A 169 -6.15 20.65 9.50
C ILE A 169 -5.67 21.60 10.60
N ASN A 170 -4.99 21.05 11.61
CA ASN A 170 -4.44 21.83 12.71
C ASN A 170 -3.40 22.84 12.21
N PHE A 171 -2.53 22.43 11.28
CA PHE A 171 -1.52 23.32 10.70
C PHE A 171 -2.14 24.48 9.90
N ILE A 172 -3.11 24.21 9.03
CA ILE A 172 -3.84 25.23 8.26
C ILE A 172 -4.43 26.28 9.19
N LYS A 173 -5.07 25.83 10.28
CA LYS A 173 -5.69 26.73 11.27
C LYS A 173 -4.67 27.51 12.08
N ALA A 174 -3.62 26.84 12.57
CA ALA A 174 -2.59 27.47 13.38
C ALA A 174 -1.82 28.57 12.61
N LYS A 175 -1.64 28.38 11.30
CA LYS A 175 -0.95 29.34 10.42
C LYS A 175 -1.89 30.31 9.72
N ASN A 176 -3.20 30.23 9.98
CA ASN A 176 -4.23 31.05 9.35
C ASN A 176 -4.08 31.11 7.82
N LEU A 177 -3.82 29.96 7.18
CA LEU A 177 -3.61 29.89 5.74
C LEU A 177 -4.92 30.14 5.00
N ASP A 178 -4.87 30.80 3.85
CA ASP A 178 -6.02 30.96 2.95
C ASP A 178 -6.31 29.67 2.16
N VAL A 179 -6.49 28.58 2.89
CA VAL A 179 -6.88 27.26 2.40
C VAL A 179 -7.95 26.74 3.36
N PRO A 180 -9.08 26.18 2.88
CA PRO A 180 -10.09 25.62 3.76
C PRO A 180 -9.47 24.52 4.63
N SER A 181 -9.78 24.50 5.92
CA SER A 181 -9.33 23.40 6.79
C SER A 181 -10.20 22.15 6.64
N ASN A 182 -11.26 22.20 5.83
CA ASN A 182 -12.12 21.07 5.53
C ASN A 182 -11.59 20.26 4.32
N PRO A 183 -11.20 18.99 4.52
CA PRO A 183 -10.82 18.07 3.44
C PRO A 183 -11.80 17.95 2.28
N ASP A 184 -13.10 18.19 2.49
CA ASP A 184 -14.06 18.18 1.41
C ASP A 184 -13.85 19.30 0.38
N MET A 185 -13.18 20.38 0.77
CA MET A 185 -12.94 21.57 -0.05
C MET A 185 -11.48 21.71 -0.47
N TRP A 186 -10.68 20.66 -0.26
CA TRP A 186 -9.28 20.68 -0.62
C TRP A 186 -9.09 20.49 -2.12
N GLU A 187 -8.24 21.33 -2.69
CA GLU A 187 -7.70 21.19 -4.04
C GLU A 187 -6.24 20.74 -3.99
N GLU A 188 -5.80 19.98 -4.99
CA GLU A 188 -4.48 19.35 -5.01
C GLU A 188 -3.34 20.37 -4.85
N ASP A 189 -3.38 21.47 -5.59
CA ASP A 189 -2.32 22.49 -5.59
C ASP A 189 -2.26 23.28 -4.29
N SER A 190 -3.42 23.60 -3.71
CA SER A 190 -3.48 24.28 -2.41
C SER A 190 -2.91 23.40 -1.32
N ILE A 191 -3.26 22.11 -1.31
CA ILE A 191 -2.76 21.16 -0.31
C ILE A 191 -1.29 20.80 -0.52
N ARG A 192 -0.81 20.76 -1.75
CA ARG A 192 0.62 20.62 -2.05
C ARG A 192 1.46 21.67 -1.32
N ARG A 193 1.07 22.94 -1.40
CA ARG A 193 1.75 24.05 -0.70
C ARG A 193 1.67 23.88 0.83
N VAL A 194 0.50 23.52 1.36
CA VAL A 194 0.32 23.27 2.79
C VAL A 194 1.24 22.14 3.28
N ILE A 195 1.37 21.05 2.53
CA ILE A 195 2.25 19.92 2.87
C ILE A 195 3.72 20.36 2.91
N GLU A 196 4.15 21.14 1.92
CA GLU A 196 5.51 21.66 1.85
C GLU A 196 5.84 22.52 3.08
N MET A 197 4.98 23.50 3.39
CA MET A 197 5.12 24.35 4.57
C MET A 197 5.11 23.54 5.88
N TYR A 198 4.16 22.62 6.04
CA TYR A 198 4.05 21.75 7.21
C TYR A 198 5.33 20.93 7.44
N CYS A 199 5.87 20.35 6.37
CA CYS A 199 7.05 19.50 6.48
C CYS A 199 8.34 20.30 6.67
N GLN A 200 8.47 21.46 6.03
CA GLN A 200 9.59 22.39 6.24
C GLN A 200 9.67 22.85 7.69
N GLU A 201 8.53 23.26 8.27
CA GLU A 201 8.48 23.70 9.66
C GLU A 201 8.75 22.56 10.63
N LYS A 202 8.14 21.38 10.41
CA LYS A 202 8.31 20.22 11.28
C LYS A 202 9.75 19.71 11.38
N TYR A 203 10.55 19.92 10.34
CA TYR A 203 11.92 19.42 10.25
C TYR A 203 12.95 20.53 10.02
N GLU A 204 12.61 21.78 10.32
CA GLU A 204 13.51 22.93 10.26
C GLU A 204 14.32 23.01 8.95
N ASN A 205 13.67 22.78 7.80
CA ASN A 205 14.30 22.78 6.48
C ASN A 205 15.42 21.73 6.25
N ASP A 206 15.46 20.66 7.05
CA ASP A 206 16.40 19.55 6.87
C ASP A 206 16.28 18.93 5.46
N LEU A 207 17.38 19.01 4.70
CA LEU A 207 17.50 18.62 3.29
C LEU A 207 17.14 17.15 3.03
N GLN A 208 17.20 16.27 4.03
CA GLN A 208 16.85 14.85 3.90
C GLN A 208 15.46 14.54 4.47
N LYS A 209 15.09 15.12 5.62
CA LYS A 209 13.84 14.81 6.31
C LYS A 209 12.63 15.48 5.67
N VAL A 210 12.79 16.69 5.14
CA VAL A 210 11.68 17.46 4.52
C VAL A 210 11.13 16.75 3.28
N PRO A 211 11.93 16.36 2.26
CA PRO A 211 11.41 15.65 1.10
C PRO A 211 10.73 14.32 1.46
N ARG A 212 11.27 13.62 2.47
CA ARG A 212 10.71 12.37 2.98
C ARG A 212 9.34 12.58 3.65
N CYS A 213 9.21 13.65 4.44
CA CYS A 213 7.94 14.05 5.04
C CYS A 213 6.91 14.34 3.96
N ILE A 214 7.23 15.21 2.99
CA ILE A 214 6.32 15.62 1.91
C ILE A 214 5.80 14.37 1.19
N ARG A 215 6.71 13.48 0.80
CA ARG A 215 6.35 12.23 0.12
C ARG A 215 5.46 11.32 0.96
N LEU A 216 5.73 11.18 2.26
CA LEU A 216 4.93 10.36 3.17
C LEU A 216 3.52 10.91 3.32
N VAL A 217 3.37 12.23 3.47
CA VAL A 217 2.06 12.89 3.57
C VAL A 217 1.26 12.72 2.27
N LYS A 218 1.87 13.03 1.12
CA LYS A 218 1.27 12.82 -0.20
C LYS A 218 0.82 11.36 -0.40
N LYS A 219 1.64 10.37 -0.03
CA LYS A 219 1.28 8.93 -0.10
C LYS A 219 0.11 8.61 0.83
N THR A 220 0.06 9.21 2.01
CA THR A 220 -0.98 8.96 3.01
C THR A 220 -2.34 9.48 2.54
N LEU A 221 -2.39 10.69 1.98
CA LEU A 221 -3.63 11.27 1.46
C LEU A 221 -4.26 10.44 0.35
N ARG A 222 -3.45 9.84 -0.54
CA ARG A 222 -3.95 8.96 -1.63
C ARG A 222 -4.63 7.67 -1.16
N HIS A 223 -4.60 7.35 0.14
CA HIS A 223 -5.40 6.24 0.67
C HIS A 223 -6.89 6.60 0.73
N ILE A 224 -7.22 7.89 0.77
CA ILE A 224 -8.60 8.39 0.76
C ILE A 224 -9.09 8.40 -0.69
N PRO A 225 -10.24 7.78 -1.01
CA PRO A 225 -10.74 7.64 -2.38
C PRO A 225 -10.80 8.96 -3.17
N LYS A 226 -11.28 10.03 -2.53
CA LYS A 226 -11.36 11.38 -3.12
C LYS A 226 -10.02 11.92 -3.63
N PHE A 227 -8.92 11.59 -2.96
CA PHE A 227 -7.59 12.08 -3.28
C PHE A 227 -6.73 11.02 -3.98
N SER A 228 -7.32 9.89 -4.36
CA SER A 228 -6.58 8.72 -4.86
C SER A 228 -5.73 9.02 -6.10
N ASP A 229 -6.16 10.00 -6.89
CA ASP A 229 -5.55 10.43 -8.14
C ASP A 229 -4.67 11.66 -8.04
N TRP A 230 -4.53 12.24 -6.85
CA TRP A 230 -3.62 13.35 -6.63
C TRP A 230 -2.16 12.94 -6.72
N PHE A 231 -1.28 13.89 -7.06
CA PHE A 231 0.17 13.76 -7.10
C PHE A 231 0.66 12.63 -8.04
N LYS A 232 -0.10 12.37 -9.12
CA LYS A 232 0.30 11.42 -10.16
C LYS A 232 1.66 11.84 -10.75
N GLY A 233 2.52 10.87 -11.00
CA GLY A 233 3.90 11.11 -11.49
C GLY A 233 4.91 11.43 -10.38
N GLU A 234 4.55 12.21 -9.36
CA GLU A 234 5.48 12.63 -8.30
C GLU A 234 5.75 11.57 -7.23
N ILE A 235 4.76 10.71 -7.00
CA ILE A 235 4.88 9.55 -6.10
C ILE A 235 5.38 8.31 -6.89
N GLY A 236 5.80 8.52 -8.15
CA GLY A 236 6.33 7.51 -9.06
C GLY A 236 7.35 6.57 -8.41
N ALA A 237 7.17 5.29 -8.72
CA ALA A 237 7.91 4.10 -8.28
C ALA A 237 8.76 4.31 -7.02
N GLU A 238 8.20 3.95 -5.86
CA GLU A 238 8.90 3.79 -4.59
C GLU A 238 10.26 3.12 -4.77
N ILE A 239 11.34 3.88 -4.97
CA ILE A 239 12.57 3.64 -4.23
C ILE A 239 12.23 4.31 -2.90
N SER A 240 11.67 3.55 -1.97
CA SER A 240 11.80 3.96 -0.59
C SER A 240 13.29 4.19 -0.44
N PHE A 241 13.74 5.41 -0.14
CA PHE A 241 15.15 5.65 0.19
C PHE A 241 15.43 4.71 1.36
N ALA A 242 15.90 3.52 1.06
CA ALA A 242 16.34 2.57 2.03
C ALA A 242 17.53 3.28 2.65
N ARG A 243 17.39 3.74 3.89
CA ARG A 243 18.58 4.10 4.67
C ARG A 243 19.49 2.89 4.55
N PHE A 244 20.63 3.05 3.89
CA PHE A 244 21.62 2.01 3.77
C PHE A 244 21.94 1.54 5.18
N LYS A 245 21.42 0.38 5.55
CA LYS A 245 21.82 -0.29 6.78
C LYS A 245 23.12 -1.02 6.47
N GLU A 246 24.18 -0.58 7.11
CA GLU A 246 25.52 -1.20 7.05
C GLU A 246 25.58 -2.52 7.84
N ASN A 247 24.59 -2.76 8.70
CA ASN A 247 24.53 -3.91 9.59
C ASN A 247 24.21 -5.21 8.81
N VAL A 248 25.24 -5.89 8.31
CA VAL A 248 25.14 -7.17 7.58
C VAL A 248 26.29 -8.09 7.93
N LEU A 249 26.05 -9.41 7.94
CA LEU A 249 27.11 -10.40 8.03
C LEU A 249 27.53 -10.86 6.62
N PHE A 250 28.84 -10.93 6.42
CA PHE A 250 29.50 -11.50 5.24
C PHE A 250 30.04 -12.91 5.53
N TYR A 251 30.50 -13.63 4.50
CA TYR A 251 30.96 -15.02 4.66
C TYR A 251 32.10 -15.15 5.68
N GLU A 252 32.99 -14.16 5.75
CA GLU A 252 34.07 -14.11 6.75
C GLU A 252 33.54 -14.12 8.19
N HIS A 253 32.40 -13.45 8.45
CA HIS A 253 31.79 -13.42 9.76
C HIS A 253 31.21 -14.78 10.11
N TYR A 254 30.61 -15.47 9.14
CA TYR A 254 30.14 -16.85 9.30
C TYR A 254 31.29 -17.81 9.66
N VAL A 255 32.43 -17.72 8.96
CA VAL A 255 33.62 -18.53 9.26
C VAL A 255 34.16 -18.22 10.66
N LYS A 256 34.19 -16.94 11.07
CA LYS A 256 34.54 -16.54 12.44
C LYS A 256 33.58 -17.16 13.47
N MET A 257 32.27 -17.21 13.21
CA MET A 257 31.31 -17.89 14.10
C MET A 257 31.66 -19.37 14.30
N LYS A 258 32.02 -20.11 13.24
CA LYS A 258 32.48 -21.51 13.39
C LYS A 258 33.74 -21.62 14.25
N ARG A 259 34.66 -20.67 14.12
CA ARG A 259 35.87 -20.63 14.94
C ARG A 259 35.54 -20.41 16.41
N LEU A 260 34.62 -19.49 16.72
CA LEU A 260 34.15 -19.24 18.09
C LEU A 260 33.51 -20.48 18.75
N VAL A 261 32.89 -21.37 17.96
CA VAL A 261 32.42 -22.67 18.47
C VAL A 261 33.58 -23.57 18.88
N LYS A 262 34.62 -23.66 18.04
CA LYS A 262 35.83 -24.44 18.35
C LYS A 262 36.59 -23.88 19.56
N GLU A 263 36.55 -22.57 19.76
CA GLU A 263 37.12 -21.88 20.91
C GLU A 263 36.26 -22.00 22.19
N GLY A 264 35.09 -22.63 22.13
CA GLY A 264 34.16 -22.76 23.27
C GLY A 264 33.43 -21.47 23.66
N LYS A 265 33.59 -20.38 22.90
CA LYS A 265 32.92 -19.09 23.15
C LYS A 265 31.45 -19.13 22.73
N LEU A 266 31.12 -19.91 21.70
CA LEU A 266 29.74 -20.22 21.30
C LEU A 266 29.49 -21.72 21.48
N SER A 267 28.31 -22.10 21.96
CA SER A 267 27.90 -23.51 21.93
C SER A 267 27.46 -23.92 20.52
N GLU A 268 27.44 -25.23 20.24
CA GLU A 268 27.05 -25.75 18.93
C GLU A 268 25.62 -25.32 18.54
N VAL A 269 24.68 -25.31 19.49
CA VAL A 269 23.29 -24.86 19.25
C VAL A 269 23.18 -23.36 19.02
N GLU A 270 24.04 -22.57 19.68
CA GLU A 270 24.13 -21.12 19.47
C GLU A 270 24.66 -20.76 18.08
N TRP A 271 25.38 -21.67 17.42
CA TRP A 271 25.77 -21.55 16.02
C TRP A 271 24.74 -22.17 15.06
N LEU A 272 24.27 -23.38 15.35
CA LEU A 272 23.48 -24.19 14.44
C LEU A 272 22.17 -23.51 14.03
N ILE A 273 21.44 -22.92 14.98
CA ILE A 273 20.15 -22.27 14.69
C ILE A 273 20.36 -20.98 13.85
N PRO A 274 21.27 -20.04 14.20
CA PRO A 274 21.62 -18.95 13.29
C PRO A 274 22.13 -19.42 11.92
N ALA A 275 22.99 -20.43 11.86
CA ALA A 275 23.51 -20.97 10.61
C ALA A 275 22.39 -21.54 9.72
N LEU A 276 21.46 -22.30 10.30
CA LEU A 276 20.27 -22.80 9.62
C LEU A 276 19.38 -21.65 9.11
N HIS A 277 19.19 -20.60 9.92
CA HIS A 277 18.41 -19.43 9.53
C HIS A 277 19.05 -18.69 8.32
N ILE A 278 20.38 -18.54 8.32
CA ILE A 278 21.12 -17.98 7.19
C ILE A 278 21.01 -18.90 5.98
N LEU A 279 21.20 -20.21 6.13
CA LEU A 279 21.11 -21.17 5.03
C LEU A 279 19.73 -21.13 4.35
N LEU A 280 18.66 -21.08 5.12
CA LEU A 280 17.28 -21.09 4.62
C LEU A 280 16.82 -19.74 4.03
N GLY A 281 17.38 -18.62 4.49
CA GLY A 281 16.97 -17.29 4.06
C GLY A 281 15.55 -16.89 4.47
N CYS A 282 14.93 -17.64 5.37
CA CYS A 282 13.56 -17.42 5.81
C CYS A 282 13.45 -16.27 6.82
N ARG A 283 12.23 -15.88 7.20
CA ARG A 283 11.99 -14.99 8.34
C ARG A 283 12.09 -15.77 9.65
N GLU A 284 12.12 -15.04 10.76
CA GLU A 284 12.05 -15.64 12.08
C GLU A 284 10.65 -16.21 12.41
N GLY A 285 9.60 -15.74 11.73
CA GLY A 285 8.25 -16.32 11.74
C GLY A 285 7.27 -15.79 12.80
N TRP A 286 7.74 -15.24 13.92
CA TRP A 286 6.83 -14.74 14.97
C TRP A 286 6.22 -13.37 14.69
N GLY A 287 6.76 -12.60 13.73
CA GLY A 287 6.12 -11.39 13.25
C GLY A 287 4.69 -11.65 12.78
N THR A 288 4.45 -12.74 12.04
CA THR A 288 3.13 -13.16 11.57
C THR A 288 2.13 -13.37 12.72
N ILE A 289 2.57 -14.02 13.81
CA ILE A 289 1.72 -14.32 14.97
C ILE A 289 1.22 -13.02 15.61
N THR A 290 2.10 -12.03 15.76
CA THR A 290 1.71 -10.72 16.31
C THR A 290 0.73 -9.97 15.42
N HIS A 291 0.81 -10.12 14.09
CA HIS A 291 -0.14 -9.50 13.15
C HIS A 291 -1.53 -10.14 13.22
N GLN A 292 -1.61 -11.41 13.61
CA GLN A 292 -2.87 -12.13 13.86
C GLN A 292 -3.48 -11.80 15.24
N GLY A 293 -2.86 -10.90 16.03
CA GLY A 293 -3.35 -10.49 17.35
C GLY A 293 -3.12 -11.51 18.47
N LYS A 294 -2.35 -12.58 18.22
CA LYS A 294 -2.01 -13.59 19.24
C LYS A 294 -0.78 -13.17 20.03
N LYS A 295 -0.76 -13.45 21.34
CA LYS A 295 0.45 -13.27 22.16
C LYS A 295 1.43 -14.40 21.90
N LEU A 296 2.72 -14.07 21.82
CA LEU A 296 3.77 -15.07 21.59
C LEU A 296 3.93 -16.08 22.72
N SER A 297 3.49 -15.73 23.93
CA SER A 297 3.48 -16.62 25.10
C SER A 297 2.48 -17.77 24.95
N ASP A 298 1.43 -17.56 24.17
CA ASP A 298 0.28 -18.45 24.10
C ASP A 298 0.40 -19.45 22.94
N VAL A 299 1.47 -19.32 22.13
CA VAL A 299 1.73 -20.16 20.96
C VAL A 299 2.93 -21.05 21.23
N LYS A 300 2.71 -22.36 21.14
CA LYS A 300 3.79 -23.37 21.20
C LYS A 300 4.61 -23.37 19.91
N LEU A 301 5.88 -23.74 19.99
CA LEU A 301 6.74 -23.88 18.81
C LEU A 301 6.18 -24.92 17.81
N ASP A 302 5.57 -25.99 18.30
CA ASP A 302 4.93 -27.02 17.47
C ASP A 302 3.71 -26.49 16.69
N GLU A 303 3.13 -25.37 17.12
CA GLU A 303 1.98 -24.72 16.48
C GLU A 303 2.38 -23.50 15.64
N ALA A 304 3.67 -23.14 15.62
CA ALA A 304 4.13 -21.98 14.89
C ALA A 304 3.90 -22.16 13.37
N PRO A 305 3.35 -21.15 12.67
CA PRO A 305 2.74 -21.39 11.36
C PRO A 305 3.68 -21.26 10.16
N SER A 306 4.85 -20.62 10.30
CA SER A 306 5.66 -20.25 9.13
C SER A 306 7.12 -19.95 9.45
N SER A 307 7.95 -19.93 8.41
CA SER A 307 9.37 -19.52 8.41
C SER A 307 10.21 -20.38 9.37
N LEU A 308 11.27 -19.83 10.00
CA LEU A 308 12.21 -20.60 10.83
C LEU A 308 11.53 -21.41 11.94
N ILE A 309 10.73 -20.76 12.80
CA ILE A 309 10.04 -21.44 13.91
C ILE A 309 8.94 -22.38 13.43
N GLY A 310 8.43 -22.17 12.21
CA GLY A 310 7.35 -22.95 11.62
C GLY A 310 7.81 -24.24 10.94
N LEU A 311 9.12 -24.44 10.75
CA LEU A 311 9.66 -25.66 10.14
C LEU A 311 9.24 -26.90 10.93
N LYS A 312 8.62 -27.86 10.24
CA LYS A 312 8.27 -29.17 10.78
C LYS A 312 9.12 -30.26 10.12
N TRP A 313 9.25 -31.40 10.78
CA TRP A 313 10.02 -32.52 10.22
C TRP A 313 9.40 -33.11 8.95
N ARG A 314 8.07 -33.02 8.79
CA ARG A 314 7.38 -33.35 7.54
C ARG A 314 7.80 -32.48 6.36
N ASP A 315 8.38 -31.31 6.61
CA ASP A 315 8.82 -30.39 5.57
C ASP A 315 10.28 -30.66 5.15
N ALA A 316 10.98 -31.59 5.81
CA ALA A 316 12.35 -31.96 5.47
C ALA A 316 12.40 -32.73 4.14
N ILE A 317 13.41 -32.44 3.32
CA ILE A 317 13.68 -33.13 2.06
C ILE A 317 14.81 -34.13 2.32
N PHE A 318 14.53 -35.40 2.07
CA PHE A 318 15.48 -36.49 2.27
C PHE A 318 16.06 -36.97 0.93
N ASP A 319 17.33 -37.35 0.94
CA ASP A 319 17.91 -38.14 -0.15
C ASP A 319 17.57 -39.64 -0.01
N ALA A 320 18.02 -40.44 -0.98
CA ALA A 320 17.81 -41.89 -1.00
C ALA A 320 18.43 -42.62 0.22
N ASN A 321 19.40 -42.01 0.90
CA ASN A 321 20.08 -42.56 2.08
C ASN A 321 19.46 -42.05 3.39
N GLY A 322 18.31 -41.37 3.32
CA GLY A 322 17.65 -40.79 4.48
C GLY A 322 18.47 -39.68 5.15
N LYS A 323 19.31 -38.96 4.39
CA LYS A 323 19.98 -37.75 4.85
C LYS A 323 19.14 -36.54 4.45
N ILE A 324 19.06 -35.56 5.34
CA ILE A 324 18.35 -34.31 5.06
C ILE A 324 19.23 -33.48 4.12
N ILE A 325 18.71 -33.16 2.94
CA ILE A 325 19.35 -32.33 1.93
C ILE A 325 18.71 -30.95 1.81
N GLY A 326 17.58 -30.73 2.50
CA GLY A 326 16.82 -29.51 2.33
C GLY A 326 15.53 -29.45 3.15
N PHE A 327 14.77 -28.38 2.92
CA PHE A 327 13.48 -28.13 3.55
C PHE A 327 12.53 -27.40 2.58
N HIS A 328 11.26 -27.74 2.67
CA HIS A 328 10.16 -26.89 2.19
C HIS A 328 9.80 -25.86 3.26
N ILE A 329 9.68 -24.60 2.88
CA ILE A 329 9.57 -23.47 3.81
C ILE A 329 8.34 -22.66 3.45
N TYR A 330 7.31 -22.74 4.29
CA TYR A 330 6.12 -21.90 4.12
C TYR A 330 6.31 -20.50 4.71
N GLU A 331 6.05 -19.46 3.91
CA GLU A 331 6.16 -18.05 4.28
C GLU A 331 4.79 -17.38 4.23
N HIS A 332 4.17 -17.16 5.39
CA HIS A 332 2.82 -16.59 5.50
C HIS A 332 2.73 -15.16 4.93
N LYS A 333 3.81 -14.36 5.00
CA LYS A 333 3.77 -12.98 4.47
C LYS A 333 3.53 -12.96 2.95
N THR A 334 4.00 -13.98 2.25
CA THR A 334 3.90 -14.11 0.79
C THR A 334 2.95 -15.21 0.35
N GLU A 335 2.44 -16.01 1.28
CA GLU A 335 1.59 -17.19 1.05
C GLU A 335 2.21 -18.17 0.04
N LYS A 336 3.52 -18.40 0.17
CA LYS A 336 4.31 -19.24 -0.74
C LYS A 336 5.09 -20.30 0.02
N VAL A 337 5.31 -21.44 -0.63
CA VAL A 337 6.27 -22.46 -0.22
C VAL A 337 7.52 -22.29 -1.06
N TRP A 338 8.67 -22.24 -0.40
CA TRP A 338 9.99 -22.16 -1.02
C TRP A 338 10.76 -23.45 -0.73
N SER A 339 11.75 -23.78 -1.56
CA SER A 339 12.57 -24.96 -1.32
C SER A 339 14.03 -24.59 -1.11
N LEU A 340 14.62 -25.05 -0.01
CA LEU A 340 16.06 -25.26 0.08
C LEU A 340 16.36 -26.67 -0.42
N ARG A 341 17.14 -26.81 -1.48
CA ARG A 341 17.59 -28.09 -2.06
C ARG A 341 19.12 -28.17 -2.18
N TYR A 342 19.79 -27.03 -2.17
CA TYR A 342 21.25 -26.95 -2.20
C TYR A 342 21.77 -26.51 -0.83
N ASN A 343 22.65 -27.33 -0.24
CA ASN A 343 23.34 -26.94 0.97
C ASN A 343 24.53 -26.02 0.67
N TRP A 344 24.22 -24.79 0.25
CA TRP A 344 25.16 -23.85 -0.35
C TRP A 344 26.08 -23.14 0.67
N LEU A 345 25.66 -23.04 1.94
CA LEU A 345 26.41 -22.29 2.96
C LEU A 345 27.50 -23.16 3.60
N ASP A 346 27.10 -24.31 4.14
CA ASP A 346 28.01 -25.20 4.87
C ASP A 346 27.42 -26.62 5.02
N PRO A 347 28.14 -27.67 4.55
CA PRO A 347 27.70 -29.06 4.64
C PRO A 347 27.36 -29.50 6.08
N ASP A 348 28.07 -28.99 7.09
CA ASP A 348 27.97 -29.43 8.48
C ASP A 348 26.60 -29.13 9.09
N ILE A 349 25.90 -28.11 8.60
CA ILE A 349 24.58 -27.70 9.11
C ILE A 349 23.58 -28.85 8.95
N LEU A 350 23.36 -29.32 7.71
CA LEU A 350 22.38 -30.37 7.45
C LEU A 350 22.87 -31.75 7.90
N VAL A 351 24.19 -31.97 7.96
CA VAL A 351 24.76 -33.18 8.59
C VAL A 351 24.36 -33.24 10.07
N LYS A 352 24.55 -32.14 10.82
CA LYS A 352 24.17 -32.08 12.23
C LYS A 352 22.66 -32.17 12.41
N VAL A 353 21.86 -31.51 11.58
CA VAL A 353 20.38 -31.63 11.62
C VAL A 353 19.93 -33.06 11.35
N THR A 354 20.57 -33.77 10.41
CA THR A 354 20.30 -35.19 10.15
C THR A 354 20.65 -36.08 11.35
N GLU A 355 21.79 -35.83 11.99
CA GLU A 355 22.20 -36.52 13.23
C GLU A 355 21.14 -36.34 14.32
N ILE A 356 20.69 -35.10 14.55
CA ILE A 356 19.67 -34.77 15.54
C ILE A 356 18.35 -35.45 15.21
N TYR A 357 17.90 -35.42 13.96
CA TYR A 357 16.67 -36.09 13.52
C TYR A 357 16.71 -37.59 13.87
N ARG A 358 17.80 -38.27 13.52
CA ARG A 358 17.97 -39.71 13.77
C ARG A 358 17.99 -40.05 15.26
N LYS A 359 18.70 -39.24 16.07
CA LYS A 359 18.82 -39.47 17.51
C LYS A 359 17.54 -39.16 18.28
N MET A 360 16.84 -38.10 17.89
CA MET A 360 15.64 -37.65 18.59
C MET A 360 14.36 -38.32 18.11
N ASN A 361 14.38 -38.96 16.93
CA ASN A 361 13.27 -39.63 16.27
C ASN A 361 11.92 -38.87 16.40
N PRO A 362 11.86 -37.61 15.98
CA PRO A 362 10.71 -36.74 16.21
C PRO A 362 9.53 -37.12 15.30
N LYS A 363 8.31 -36.79 15.74
CA LYS A 363 7.12 -36.91 14.90
C LYS A 363 7.14 -35.90 13.75
N PRO A 364 6.49 -36.19 12.61
CA PRO A 364 6.47 -35.30 11.45
C PRO A 364 5.98 -33.87 11.74
N GLU A 365 5.06 -33.70 12.68
CA GLU A 365 4.47 -32.42 13.10
C GLU A 365 5.28 -31.65 14.15
N GLU A 366 6.32 -32.23 14.73
CA GLU A 366 7.16 -31.54 15.71
C GLU A 366 7.99 -30.43 15.04
N SER A 367 8.20 -29.34 15.78
CA SER A 367 9.05 -28.24 15.34
C SER A 367 10.52 -28.65 15.29
N VAL A 368 11.17 -28.44 14.14
CA VAL A 368 12.60 -28.69 13.94
C VAL A 368 13.43 -27.92 14.97
N VAL A 369 13.11 -26.64 15.19
CA VAL A 369 13.80 -25.78 16.16
C VAL A 369 13.66 -26.31 17.58
N LYS A 370 12.44 -26.71 17.98
CA LYS A 370 12.20 -27.29 19.31
C LYS A 370 12.98 -28.58 19.51
N THR A 371 13.00 -29.47 18.52
CA THR A 371 13.74 -30.72 18.57
C THR A 371 15.25 -30.48 18.69
N ILE A 372 15.81 -29.53 17.92
CA ILE A 372 17.23 -29.14 18.03
C ILE A 372 17.54 -28.64 19.43
N LEU A 373 16.74 -27.72 19.99
CA LEU A 373 16.96 -27.21 21.34
C LEU A 373 16.91 -28.33 22.39
N ARG A 374 15.93 -29.24 22.28
CA ARG A 374 15.77 -30.40 23.16
C ARG A 374 16.98 -31.33 23.11
N TYR A 375 17.58 -31.56 21.93
CA TYR A 375 18.79 -32.36 21.77
C TYR A 375 19.97 -31.83 22.61
N TYR A 376 20.09 -30.50 22.73
CA TYR A 376 21.11 -29.85 23.55
C TYR A 376 20.66 -29.59 25.00
N GLY A 377 19.58 -30.21 25.46
CA GLY A 377 19.07 -30.05 26.83
C GLY A 377 18.41 -28.70 27.12
N ILE A 378 18.06 -27.93 26.09
CA ILE A 378 17.40 -26.63 26.23
C ILE A 378 15.88 -26.81 26.08
N ASN A 379 15.16 -26.68 27.20
CA ASN A 379 13.71 -26.82 27.23
C ASN A 379 13.02 -25.48 26.96
N ILE A 380 12.60 -25.28 25.71
CA ILE A 380 11.82 -24.13 25.25
C ILE A 380 10.55 -24.66 24.58
N ASP A 381 9.38 -24.23 25.05
CA ASP A 381 8.09 -24.71 24.53
C ASP A 381 7.36 -23.63 23.72
N THR A 382 7.44 -22.37 24.15
CA THR A 382 6.68 -21.27 23.53
C THR A 382 7.51 -20.42 22.58
N VAL A 383 6.83 -19.76 21.65
CA VAL A 383 7.46 -18.81 20.72
C VAL A 383 8.10 -17.63 21.47
N ALA A 384 7.49 -17.15 22.56
CA ALA A 384 8.07 -16.08 23.38
C ALA A 384 9.42 -16.49 24.01
N GLN A 385 9.50 -17.70 24.56
CA GLN A 385 10.74 -18.23 25.14
C GLN A 385 11.84 -18.33 24.07
N PHE A 386 11.51 -18.87 22.89
CA PHE A 386 12.47 -18.95 21.79
C PHE A 386 12.92 -17.58 21.31
N ALA A 387 12.00 -16.64 21.09
CA ALA A 387 12.35 -15.29 20.63
C ALA A 387 13.29 -14.58 21.61
N ASN A 388 13.09 -14.77 22.92
CA ASN A 388 13.98 -14.22 23.95
C ASN A 388 15.35 -14.91 23.96
N TRP A 389 15.38 -16.24 23.89
CA TRP A 389 16.64 -17.00 23.79
C TRP A 389 17.44 -16.59 22.55
N TYR A 390 16.80 -16.55 21.39
CA TYR A 390 17.45 -16.26 20.12
C TYR A 390 18.02 -14.83 20.08
N LYS A 391 17.29 -13.84 20.62
CA LYS A 391 17.82 -12.47 20.77
C LYS A 391 19.06 -12.40 21.65
N LYS A 392 19.11 -13.19 22.74
CA LYS A 392 20.31 -13.28 23.61
C LYS A 392 21.50 -13.89 22.86
N VAL A 393 21.27 -14.97 22.10
CA VAL A 393 22.29 -15.60 21.26
C VAL A 393 22.85 -14.63 20.23
N LEU A 394 21.98 -13.91 19.51
CA LEU A 394 22.42 -12.92 18.52
C LEU A 394 23.20 -11.76 19.16
N LYS A 395 22.80 -11.30 20.36
CA LYS A 395 23.55 -10.31 21.13
C LYS A 395 24.94 -10.83 21.53
N LYS A 396 25.03 -12.08 21.95
CA LYS A 396 26.30 -12.76 22.27
C LYS A 396 27.20 -12.82 21.03
N ILE A 397 26.69 -13.32 19.90
CA ILE A 397 27.42 -13.38 18.63
C ILE A 397 27.94 -11.99 18.21
N SER A 398 27.12 -10.95 18.37
CA SER A 398 27.52 -9.59 18.04
C SER A 398 28.74 -9.13 18.84
N LYS A 399 28.77 -9.47 20.13
CA LYS A 399 29.90 -9.16 21.03
C LYS A 399 31.15 -9.96 20.66
N GLU A 400 31.01 -11.26 20.44
CA GLU A 400 32.15 -12.14 20.13
C GLU A 400 32.76 -11.88 18.75
N LEU A 401 31.97 -11.36 17.80
CA LEU A 401 32.45 -10.92 16.49
C LEU A 401 32.94 -9.46 16.48
N ASP A 402 32.87 -8.76 17.61
CA ASP A 402 33.21 -7.33 17.74
C ASP A 402 32.48 -6.43 16.73
N LEU A 403 31.17 -6.67 16.57
CA LEU A 403 30.35 -5.88 15.64
C LEU A 403 29.94 -4.55 16.29
N PRO A 404 29.94 -3.42 15.55
CA PRO A 404 29.50 -2.14 16.09
C PRO A 404 27.98 -2.03 16.24
N TRP A 405 27.25 -3.11 15.98
CA TRP A 405 25.80 -3.20 16.13
C TRP A 405 25.39 -4.53 16.75
N THR A 406 24.17 -4.57 17.31
CA THR A 406 23.55 -5.82 17.77
C THR A 406 22.75 -6.47 16.63
N LEU A 407 23.05 -7.73 16.36
CA LEU A 407 22.35 -8.56 15.40
C LEU A 407 20.89 -8.80 15.83
N THR A 408 20.01 -8.75 14.84
CA THR A 408 18.60 -9.09 14.95
C THR A 408 18.27 -10.30 14.06
N PRO A 409 17.16 -11.01 14.31
CA PRO A 409 16.75 -12.14 13.46
C PRO A 409 16.65 -11.76 11.98
N HIS A 410 16.20 -10.54 11.69
CA HIS A 410 16.10 -10.02 10.34
C HIS A 410 17.47 -9.82 9.67
N ASP A 411 18.55 -9.64 10.45
CA ASP A 411 19.90 -9.52 9.90
C ASP A 411 20.46 -10.88 9.44
N MET A 412 19.98 -12.00 10.00
CA MET A 412 20.31 -13.34 9.47
C MET A 412 19.73 -13.53 8.07
N ARG A 413 18.52 -13.03 7.85
CA ARG A 413 17.90 -13.00 6.52
C ARG A 413 18.65 -12.10 5.55
N ARG A 414 19.22 -10.97 6.00
CA ARG A 414 20.13 -10.14 5.16
C ARG A 414 21.43 -10.87 4.83
N ALA A 415 22.00 -11.54 5.83
CA ALA A 415 23.22 -12.30 5.68
C ALA A 415 23.07 -13.41 4.64
N HIS A 416 21.93 -14.11 4.60
CA HIS A 416 21.61 -15.09 3.55
C HIS A 416 21.92 -14.55 2.13
N LEU A 417 21.28 -13.44 1.76
CA LEU A 417 21.46 -12.87 0.42
C LEU A 417 22.86 -12.29 0.22
N SER A 418 23.41 -11.59 1.20
CA SER A 418 24.73 -10.97 1.08
C SER A 418 25.85 -11.99 1.01
N ILE A 419 25.74 -13.11 1.73
CA ILE A 419 26.71 -14.21 1.68
C ILE A 419 26.62 -14.94 0.34
N MET A 420 25.41 -15.29 -0.13
CA MET A 420 25.27 -15.90 -1.47
C MET A 420 25.90 -15.01 -2.55
N ALA A 421 25.65 -13.71 -2.44
CA ALA A 421 26.26 -12.75 -3.33
C ALA A 421 27.80 -12.77 -3.15
N ASP A 422 28.34 -12.69 -1.93
CA ASP A 422 29.78 -12.81 -1.66
C ASP A 422 30.44 -14.09 -2.20
N LEU A 423 29.68 -15.18 -2.31
CA LEU A 423 30.06 -16.46 -2.91
C LEU A 423 29.84 -16.52 -4.42
N GLU A 424 29.50 -15.39 -5.05
CA GLU A 424 29.28 -15.24 -6.49
C GLU A 424 28.13 -16.08 -7.04
N ILE A 425 27.17 -16.46 -6.19
CA ILE A 425 25.92 -17.07 -6.64
C ILE A 425 25.12 -16.00 -7.38
N PRO A 426 24.74 -16.23 -8.66
CA PRO A 426 23.98 -15.26 -9.44
C PRO A 426 22.67 -14.88 -8.76
N LEU A 427 22.36 -13.59 -8.69
CA LEU A 427 21.15 -13.09 -8.03
C LEU A 427 19.90 -13.60 -8.73
N GLU A 428 19.95 -13.75 -10.05
CA GLU A 428 18.87 -14.28 -10.87
C GLU A 428 18.42 -15.68 -10.41
N ILE A 429 19.35 -16.45 -9.86
CA ILE A 429 19.13 -17.79 -9.32
C ILE A 429 18.73 -17.69 -7.85
N ALA A 430 19.47 -16.91 -7.04
CA ALA A 430 19.24 -16.76 -5.61
C ALA A 430 17.89 -16.12 -5.23
N LEU A 431 17.33 -15.29 -6.12
CA LEU A 431 16.06 -14.57 -5.86
C LEU A 431 14.82 -15.36 -6.29
N LYS A 432 14.98 -16.44 -7.07
CA LYS A 432 13.89 -17.33 -7.52
C LYS A 432 13.83 -18.61 -6.68
N ASP A 433 12.73 -19.35 -6.78
CA ASP A 433 12.60 -20.67 -6.13
C ASP A 433 13.37 -21.74 -6.91
N THR A 434 14.70 -21.63 -6.90
CA THR A 434 15.61 -22.51 -7.63
C THR A 434 16.23 -23.57 -6.73
N GLY A 435 16.00 -23.52 -5.41
CA GLY A 435 16.59 -24.46 -4.45
C GLY A 435 17.59 -23.84 -3.48
N PHE A 436 17.81 -22.52 -3.48
CA PHE A 436 18.70 -21.85 -2.52
C PHE A 436 18.01 -21.43 -1.22
N GLY A 437 16.74 -21.78 -1.02
CA GLY A 437 15.94 -21.36 0.12
C GLY A 437 14.90 -20.31 -0.27
N VAL A 438 14.53 -19.43 0.67
CA VAL A 438 13.49 -18.42 0.42
C VAL A 438 13.99 -17.33 -0.52
N GLY A 439 13.41 -17.28 -1.72
CA GLY A 439 13.67 -16.24 -2.70
C GLY A 439 13.05 -14.88 -2.36
N TRP A 440 13.43 -13.87 -3.13
CA TRP A 440 12.92 -12.51 -3.00
C TRP A 440 12.22 -12.16 -4.31
N ASP A 441 10.90 -12.26 -4.33
CA ASP A 441 10.06 -12.03 -5.51
C ASP A 441 10.28 -10.67 -6.19
N ASP A 442 10.89 -9.72 -5.49
CA ASP A 442 11.18 -8.40 -5.96
C ASP A 442 12.69 -8.12 -5.84
N ILE A 443 13.39 -8.14 -6.98
CA ILE A 443 14.81 -7.76 -7.12
C ILE A 443 15.06 -6.41 -6.46
N LYS A 444 14.11 -5.47 -6.59
CA LYS A 444 14.23 -4.16 -5.97
C LYS A 444 14.24 -4.26 -4.45
N THR A 445 13.34 -5.04 -3.87
CA THR A 445 13.35 -5.32 -2.43
C THR A 445 14.67 -5.97 -1.99
N ALA A 446 15.19 -6.92 -2.76
CA ALA A 446 16.47 -7.57 -2.49
C ALA A 446 17.64 -6.57 -2.50
N VAL A 447 17.74 -5.74 -3.54
CA VAL A 447 18.80 -4.73 -3.73
C VAL A 447 18.70 -3.63 -2.66
N ASP A 448 17.52 -3.05 -2.47
CA ASP A 448 17.31 -1.90 -1.59
C ASP A 448 17.50 -2.28 -0.10
N PHE A 449 17.04 -3.46 0.32
CA PHE A 449 16.95 -3.80 1.76
C PHE A 449 17.95 -4.86 2.26
N TYR A 450 18.53 -5.68 1.38
CA TYR A 450 19.24 -6.90 1.80
C TYR A 450 20.59 -7.14 1.15
N LEU A 451 20.80 -6.75 -0.10
CA LEU A 451 22.06 -7.00 -0.81
C LEU A 451 23.14 -5.99 -0.37
N ARG A 452 24.25 -6.51 0.12
CA ARG A 452 25.49 -5.75 0.32
C ARG A 452 26.63 -6.50 -0.36
N ILE A 453 27.48 -5.76 -1.05
CA ILE A 453 28.63 -6.31 -1.77
C ILE A 453 29.88 -5.77 -1.09
N SER A 454 30.76 -6.65 -0.65
CA SER A 454 32.04 -6.25 -0.06
C SER A 454 32.99 -5.65 -1.12
N SER A 455 33.82 -4.66 -0.75
CA SER A 455 34.80 -4.08 -1.67
C SER A 455 35.77 -5.14 -2.22
N ARG A 456 36.11 -6.14 -1.41
CA ARG A 456 36.90 -7.32 -1.81
C ARG A 456 36.24 -8.09 -2.96
N ARG A 457 34.91 -8.18 -2.98
CA ARG A 457 34.18 -8.86 -4.05
C ARG A 457 34.16 -8.04 -5.34
N ILE A 458 33.96 -6.72 -5.26
CA ILE A 458 34.01 -5.86 -6.46
C ILE A 458 35.31 -6.08 -7.22
N ASN A 459 36.44 -6.10 -6.50
CA ASN A 459 37.76 -6.33 -7.10
C ASN A 459 37.89 -7.74 -7.71
N ARG A 460 37.37 -8.78 -7.05
CA ARG A 460 37.39 -10.17 -7.58
C ARG A 460 36.55 -10.34 -8.84
N ILE A 461 35.34 -9.76 -8.87
CA ILE A 461 34.47 -9.82 -10.06
C ILE A 461 35.15 -9.15 -11.25
N ILE A 462 35.79 -7.99 -11.03
CA ILE A 462 36.54 -7.30 -12.09
C ILE A 462 37.68 -8.18 -12.61
N GLN A 463 38.47 -8.78 -11.73
CA GLN A 463 39.55 -9.71 -12.13
C GLN A 463 39.01 -10.92 -12.90
N ARG A 464 37.93 -11.54 -12.42
CA ARG A 464 37.33 -12.70 -13.08
C ARG A 464 36.74 -12.35 -14.45
N ALA A 465 36.16 -11.15 -14.59
CA ALA A 465 35.67 -10.66 -15.87
C ALA A 465 36.81 -10.51 -16.88
N GLU A 466 37.97 -10.00 -16.46
CA GLU A 466 39.17 -9.93 -17.31
C GLU A 466 39.69 -11.31 -17.73
N GLU A 467 39.68 -12.30 -16.82
CA GLU A 467 40.04 -13.69 -17.16
C GLU A 467 39.09 -14.31 -18.20
N ILE A 468 37.78 -14.08 -18.05
CA ILE A 468 36.77 -14.59 -18.99
C ILE A 468 36.95 -13.95 -20.36
N LYS A 469 37.16 -12.62 -20.43
CA LYS A 469 37.42 -11.91 -21.69
C LYS A 469 38.61 -12.53 -22.43
N LYS A 470 39.74 -12.70 -21.74
CA LYS A 470 40.95 -13.33 -22.32
C LYS A 470 40.69 -14.74 -22.83
N THR A 471 39.89 -15.52 -22.10
CA THR A 471 39.52 -16.88 -22.51
C THR A 471 38.70 -16.85 -23.79
N ILE A 472 37.71 -15.96 -23.89
CA ILE A 472 36.87 -15.81 -25.09
C ILE A 472 37.70 -15.33 -26.28
N GLU A 473 38.56 -14.33 -26.09
CA GLU A 473 39.47 -13.82 -27.13
C GLU A 473 40.39 -14.94 -27.66
N SER A 474 40.94 -15.77 -26.78
CA SER A 474 41.78 -16.91 -27.15
C SER A 474 41.05 -18.04 -27.89
N GLN A 475 39.72 -18.14 -27.73
CA GLN A 475 38.90 -19.14 -28.43
C GLN A 475 38.44 -18.65 -29.82
N LEU A 476 38.48 -17.34 -30.06
CA LEU A 476 38.14 -16.70 -31.33
C LEU A 476 39.38 -16.41 -32.19
N SER A 477 40.57 -16.55 -31.60
CA SER A 477 41.88 -16.50 -32.27
C SER A 477 42.30 -17.89 -32.71
#